data_AF-J0KE43-F1
#
_entry.id   AF-J0KE43-F1
#
_cell.length_a   1.000
_cell.length_b   1.000
_cell.length_c   1.000
_cell.angle_alpha   90.00
_cell.angle_beta   90.00
_cell.angle_gamma   90.00
#
_symmetry.space_group_name_H-M   'P 1'
#
loop_
_entity.id
_entity.type
_entity.pdbx_description
1 polymer ?
#
loop_
_entity_poly.entity_id
_entity_poly.type
_entity_poly.pdbx_seq_one_letter_code
_entity_poly.pdbx_strand_id
1 'polypeptide(L)'
;MILARHLVLGLCTAWLCLGAQAQVTRCTDARTGKVAYTDGTCNSGEATHAVTIRPAPEEVLRQQRLDAEALERSRQRLQADSGTAPSDAQRAADLQPALADYAPRQYDYARSPGCAGSRGAYDLLRIQQDHRSTREYGPLKEAAQQRMDMDCMGPEAYAERERQREQDRRDKEYREAALRRENDLRDQMERDHRYHQERERDKERQRERDREQAQREQAHRERLERERDIARREQESRLQQAERERQRDNRAAADRSRNESRPVQSGLSQASTGWRGSMRSNP
;
A
#
# COMPACT_ATOMS: atom_id res chain seq x y z
N MET A 1 -24.39 -37.95 -33.96
CA MET A 1 -23.41 -37.15 -34.74
C MET A 1 -23.43 -35.64 -34.44
N ILE A 2 -24.43 -35.10 -33.72
CA ILE A 2 -24.51 -33.65 -33.41
C ILE A 2 -23.58 -33.27 -32.22
N LEU A 3 -23.47 -34.13 -31.21
CA LEU A 3 -22.63 -33.90 -30.01
C LEU A 3 -21.11 -33.83 -30.30
N ALA A 4 -20.61 -34.64 -31.25
CA ALA A 4 -19.20 -34.61 -31.65
C ALA A 4 -18.84 -33.31 -32.39
N ARG A 5 -19.79 -32.71 -33.09
CA ARG A 5 -19.60 -31.48 -33.85
C ARG A 5 -19.53 -30.24 -32.94
N HIS A 6 -20.22 -30.27 -31.80
CA HIS A 6 -20.13 -29.23 -30.78
C HIS A 6 -18.88 -29.35 -29.89
N LEU A 7 -18.40 -30.56 -29.61
CA LEU A 7 -17.14 -30.78 -28.88
C LEU A 7 -15.91 -30.32 -29.69
N VAL A 8 -15.90 -30.54 -31.01
CA VAL A 8 -14.81 -30.09 -31.89
C VAL A 8 -14.84 -28.57 -32.09
N LEU A 9 -16.03 -27.95 -32.21
CA LEU A 9 -16.12 -26.49 -32.30
C LEU A 9 -15.73 -25.79 -30.98
N GLY A 10 -16.08 -26.36 -29.83
CA GLY A 10 -15.70 -25.81 -28.52
C GLY A 10 -14.20 -25.89 -28.23
N LEU A 11 -13.54 -26.97 -28.68
CA LEU A 11 -12.10 -27.14 -28.53
C LEU A 11 -11.30 -26.19 -29.43
N CYS A 12 -11.77 -25.92 -30.66
CA CYS A 12 -11.13 -24.96 -31.57
C CYS A 12 -11.25 -23.50 -31.09
N THR A 13 -12.36 -23.12 -30.43
CA THR A 13 -12.48 -21.77 -29.85
C THR A 13 -11.62 -21.57 -28.61
N ALA A 14 -11.31 -22.63 -27.85
CA ALA A 14 -10.42 -22.54 -26.69
C ALA A 14 -8.94 -22.38 -27.08
N TRP A 15 -8.51 -22.91 -28.23
CA TRP A 15 -7.13 -22.79 -28.72
C TRP A 15 -6.80 -21.40 -29.31
N LEU A 16 -7.79 -20.67 -29.83
CA LEU A 16 -7.56 -19.34 -30.41
C LEU A 16 -7.32 -18.24 -29.37
N CYS A 17 -7.58 -18.50 -28.08
CA CYS A 17 -7.34 -17.54 -27.00
C CYS A 17 -6.08 -17.84 -26.16
N LEU A 18 -5.32 -18.91 -26.46
CA LEU A 18 -4.12 -19.32 -25.71
C LEU A 18 -2.82 -18.61 -26.16
N GLY A 19 -2.94 -17.43 -26.78
CA GLY A 19 -1.82 -16.69 -27.38
C GLY A 19 -1.51 -15.33 -26.75
N ALA A 20 -2.14 -14.95 -25.64
CA ALA A 20 -1.79 -13.72 -24.93
C ALA A 20 -0.52 -13.94 -24.08
N GLN A 21 0.62 -14.01 -24.76
CA GLN A 21 1.94 -13.91 -24.13
C GLN A 21 2.01 -12.54 -23.47
N ALA A 22 2.08 -12.50 -22.14
CA ALA A 22 2.14 -11.27 -21.34
C ALA A 22 3.46 -10.53 -21.62
N GLN A 23 3.51 -9.80 -22.72
CA GLN A 23 4.58 -8.88 -23.06
C GLN A 23 4.04 -7.48 -22.82
N VAL A 24 4.61 -6.80 -21.82
CA VAL A 24 4.24 -5.41 -21.52
C VAL A 24 4.66 -4.54 -22.70
N THR A 25 3.66 -4.04 -23.41
CA THR A 25 3.81 -3.20 -24.59
C THR A 25 3.51 -1.77 -24.19
N ARG A 26 4.41 -0.85 -24.57
CA ARG A 26 4.21 0.59 -24.44
C ARG A 26 3.44 1.07 -25.66
N CYS A 27 2.19 1.49 -25.45
CA CYS A 27 1.36 2.13 -26.45
C CYS A 27 1.50 3.65 -26.32
N THR A 28 1.82 4.32 -27.43
CA THR A 28 1.93 5.78 -27.50
C THR A 28 0.89 6.34 -28.45
N ASP A 29 -0.06 7.12 -27.92
CA ASP A 29 -1.08 7.79 -28.72
C ASP A 29 -0.42 8.88 -29.59
N ALA A 30 -0.54 8.74 -30.92
CA ALA A 30 0.06 9.65 -31.89
C ALA A 30 -0.52 11.07 -31.84
N ARG A 31 -1.76 11.25 -31.36
CA ARG A 31 -2.42 12.56 -31.29
C ARG A 31 -2.16 13.27 -29.97
N THR A 32 -2.02 12.52 -28.88
CA THR A 32 -1.94 13.11 -27.53
C THR A 32 -0.58 12.90 -26.83
N GLY A 33 0.27 12.02 -27.35
CA GLY A 33 1.55 11.67 -26.73
C GLY A 33 1.42 10.87 -25.43
N LYS A 34 0.19 10.47 -25.03
CA LYS A 34 -0.03 9.70 -23.81
C LYS A 34 0.54 8.29 -23.96
N VAL A 35 1.20 7.83 -22.90
CA VAL A 35 1.83 6.52 -22.81
C VAL A 35 0.97 5.63 -21.92
N ALA A 36 0.52 4.49 -22.44
CA ALA A 36 -0.13 3.43 -21.67
C ALA A 36 0.68 2.14 -21.76
N TYR A 37 0.81 1.42 -20.66
CA TYR A 37 1.44 0.10 -20.63
C TYR A 37 0.32 -0.93 -20.59
N THR A 38 0.29 -1.79 -21.59
CA THR A 38 -0.74 -2.83 -21.71
C THR A 38 -0.07 -4.15 -22.03
N ASP A 39 -0.70 -5.23 -21.61
CA ASP A 39 -0.33 -6.62 -21.89
C ASP A 39 -0.95 -7.14 -23.20
N GLY A 40 -1.59 -6.24 -23.97
CA GLY A 40 -2.28 -6.54 -25.22
C GLY A 40 -1.86 -5.66 -26.39
N THR A 41 -2.59 -5.78 -27.50
CA THR A 41 -2.36 -4.97 -28.70
C THR A 41 -2.82 -3.53 -28.49
N CYS A 42 -2.00 -2.56 -28.90
CA CYS A 42 -2.35 -1.14 -28.86
C CYS A 42 -3.49 -0.81 -29.84
N ASN A 43 -4.23 0.28 -29.57
CA ASN A 43 -5.35 0.70 -30.42
C ASN A 43 -4.87 1.17 -31.80
N SER A 44 -5.76 1.11 -32.81
CA SER A 44 -5.43 1.51 -34.18
C SER A 44 -4.99 2.98 -34.23
N GLY A 45 -3.73 3.22 -34.61
CA GLY A 45 -3.12 4.56 -34.68
C GLY A 45 -2.11 4.87 -33.57
N GLU A 46 -1.88 3.96 -32.62
CA GLU A 46 -0.86 4.11 -31.59
C GLU A 46 0.49 3.50 -32.04
N ALA A 47 1.59 4.18 -31.71
CA ALA A 47 2.93 3.62 -31.91
C ALA A 47 3.26 2.63 -30.79
N THR A 48 3.72 1.42 -31.16
CA THR A 48 3.92 0.29 -30.26
C THR A 48 5.40 0.04 -30.00
N HIS A 49 5.82 -0.03 -28.73
CA HIS A 49 7.18 -0.42 -28.37
C HIS A 49 7.17 -1.49 -27.27
N ALA A 50 7.75 -2.66 -27.54
CA ALA A 50 7.89 -3.72 -26.54
C ALA A 50 8.88 -3.29 -25.45
N VAL A 51 8.47 -3.35 -24.17
CA VAL A 51 9.29 -2.88 -23.04
C VAL A 51 10.27 -3.95 -22.58
N THR A 52 9.93 -5.23 -22.77
CA THR A 52 10.77 -6.37 -22.39
C THR A 52 11.13 -7.18 -23.62
N ILE A 53 12.41 -7.55 -23.74
CA ILE A 53 12.90 -8.44 -24.80
C ILE A 53 12.23 -9.80 -24.60
N ARG A 54 11.47 -10.26 -25.59
CA ARG A 54 10.89 -11.61 -25.56
C ARG A 54 12.04 -12.61 -25.50
N PRO A 55 12.05 -13.53 -24.52
CA PRO A 55 13.10 -14.54 -24.44
C PRO A 55 13.15 -15.32 -25.76
N ALA A 56 14.36 -15.58 -26.23
CA ALA A 56 14.57 -16.31 -27.47
C ALA A 56 14.00 -17.73 -27.34
N PRO A 57 13.43 -18.31 -28.41
CA PRO A 57 12.76 -19.61 -28.34
C PRO A 57 13.71 -20.73 -27.87
N GLU A 58 15.01 -20.63 -28.18
CA GLU A 58 16.01 -21.57 -27.68
C GLU A 58 16.20 -21.52 -26.16
N GLU A 59 16.06 -20.36 -25.53
CA GLU A 59 16.24 -20.19 -24.08
C GLU A 59 15.03 -20.72 -23.31
N VAL A 60 13.83 -20.53 -23.86
CA VAL A 60 12.61 -21.14 -23.31
C VAL A 60 12.69 -22.66 -23.34
N LEU A 61 13.18 -23.24 -24.45
CA LEU A 61 13.37 -24.70 -24.56
C LEU A 61 14.46 -25.22 -23.62
N ARG A 62 15.54 -24.45 -23.43
CA ARG A 62 16.59 -24.80 -22.46
C ARG A 62 16.05 -24.81 -21.03
N GLN A 63 15.29 -23.79 -20.66
CA GLN A 63 14.69 -23.69 -19.33
C GLN A 63 13.73 -24.86 -19.05
N GLN A 64 12.87 -25.21 -20.02
CA GLN A 64 11.96 -26.35 -19.89
C GLN A 64 12.69 -27.68 -19.66
N ARG A 65 13.85 -27.87 -20.33
CA ARG A 65 14.66 -29.08 -20.11
C ARG A 65 15.26 -29.12 -18.71
N LEU A 66 15.77 -28.00 -18.22
CA LEU A 66 16.32 -27.90 -16.86
C LEU A 66 15.25 -28.17 -15.79
N ASP A 67 14.05 -27.63 -16.00
CA ASP A 67 12.91 -27.83 -15.08
C ASP A 67 12.46 -29.29 -15.09
N ALA A 68 12.40 -29.94 -16.26
CA ALA A 68 12.05 -31.35 -16.38
C ALA A 68 13.08 -32.25 -15.67
N GLU A 69 14.37 -32.00 -15.86
CA GLU A 69 15.45 -32.76 -15.22
C GLU A 69 15.44 -32.58 -13.70
N ALA A 70 15.18 -31.36 -13.21
CA ALA A 70 15.05 -31.09 -11.78
C ALA A 70 13.87 -31.85 -11.16
N LEU A 71 12.75 -31.94 -11.89
CA LEU A 71 11.55 -32.66 -11.44
C LEU A 71 11.79 -34.18 -11.41
N GLU A 72 12.49 -34.72 -12.40
CA GLU A 72 12.88 -36.14 -12.43
C GLU A 72 13.85 -36.48 -11.30
N ARG A 73 14.86 -35.65 -11.05
CA ARG A 73 15.78 -35.81 -9.92
C ARG A 73 15.04 -35.76 -8.57
N SER A 74 14.05 -34.88 -8.42
CA SER A 74 13.22 -34.83 -7.23
C SER A 74 12.40 -36.12 -7.03
N ARG A 75 11.76 -36.61 -8.10
CA ARG A 75 10.98 -37.86 -8.07
C ARG A 75 11.84 -39.08 -7.73
N GLN A 76 13.06 -39.16 -8.27
CA GLN A 76 13.99 -40.25 -7.96
C GLN A 76 14.37 -40.28 -6.47
N ARG A 77 14.64 -39.10 -5.87
CA ARG A 77 14.93 -38.99 -4.43
C ARG A 77 13.75 -39.45 -3.57
N LEU A 78 12.55 -38.97 -3.90
CA LEU A 78 11.32 -39.38 -3.21
C LEU A 78 11.06 -40.89 -3.29
N GLN A 79 11.33 -41.51 -4.44
CA GLN A 79 11.18 -42.95 -4.61
C GLN A 79 12.24 -43.74 -3.82
N ALA A 80 13.49 -43.30 -3.84
CA ALA A 80 14.57 -43.90 -3.06
C ALA A 80 14.29 -43.85 -1.54
N ASP A 81 13.82 -42.70 -1.05
CA ASP A 81 13.46 -42.51 0.36
C ASP A 81 12.23 -43.34 0.77
N SER A 82 11.26 -43.52 -0.14
CA SER A 82 10.07 -44.35 0.13
C SER A 82 10.35 -45.85 0.16
N GLY A 83 11.39 -46.31 -0.55
CA GLY A 83 11.76 -47.73 -0.65
C GLY A 83 12.52 -48.27 0.56
N THR A 84 13.19 -47.42 1.34
CA THR A 84 13.99 -47.80 2.52
C THR A 84 13.21 -47.73 3.83
N ALA A 85 12.16 -46.91 3.90
CA ALA A 85 11.33 -46.75 5.10
C ALA A 85 10.65 -48.05 5.63
N PRO A 86 10.09 -48.95 4.79
CA PRO A 86 9.43 -50.16 5.31
C PRO A 86 10.39 -51.25 5.80
N SER A 87 11.63 -51.32 5.27
CA SER A 87 12.61 -52.32 5.70
C SER A 87 13.25 -52.01 7.05
N ASP A 88 13.47 -50.72 7.35
CA ASP A 88 14.06 -50.31 8.62
C ASP A 88 13.08 -50.48 9.77
N ALA A 89 11.78 -50.25 9.53
CA ALA A 89 10.72 -50.49 10.51
C ALA A 89 10.56 -51.99 10.84
N GLN A 90 10.65 -52.87 9.83
CA GLN A 90 10.58 -54.32 10.02
C GLN A 90 11.83 -54.86 10.72
N ARG A 91 13.02 -54.38 10.35
CA ARG A 91 14.29 -54.78 11.00
C ARG A 91 14.35 -54.31 12.46
N ALA A 92 13.81 -53.13 12.77
CA ALA A 92 13.66 -52.66 14.14
C ALA A 92 12.66 -53.50 14.95
N ALA A 93 11.58 -53.98 14.32
CA ALA A 93 10.60 -54.87 14.95
C ALA A 93 11.15 -56.28 15.21
N ASP A 94 11.98 -56.82 14.33
CA ASP A 94 12.60 -58.14 14.50
C ASP A 94 13.72 -58.17 15.57
N LEU A 95 14.39 -57.03 15.82
CA LEU A 95 15.38 -56.92 16.91
C LEU A 95 14.76 -56.74 18.31
N GLN A 96 13.50 -56.30 18.41
CA GLN A 96 12.86 -55.98 19.71
C GLN A 96 12.63 -57.21 20.62
N PRO A 97 12.19 -58.39 20.13
CA PRO A 97 12.02 -59.58 20.96
C PRO A 97 13.35 -60.16 21.47
N ALA A 98 14.42 -60.10 20.66
CA ALA A 98 15.74 -60.64 21.02
C ALA A 98 16.46 -59.79 22.10
N LEU A 99 16.17 -58.49 22.16
CA LEU A 99 16.68 -57.59 23.22
C LEU A 99 15.85 -57.67 24.51
N ALA A 100 14.59 -58.11 24.43
CA ALA A 100 13.71 -58.25 25.59
C ALA A 100 14.14 -59.42 26.52
N ASP A 101 14.75 -60.48 25.98
CA ASP A 101 15.20 -61.65 26.75
C ASP A 101 16.54 -61.42 27.47
N TYR A 102 17.31 -60.41 27.04
CA TYR A 102 18.54 -59.94 27.69
C TYR A 102 18.31 -58.70 28.57
N ALA A 103 17.06 -58.26 28.77
CA ALA A 103 16.75 -57.13 29.63
C ALA A 103 17.15 -57.48 31.08
N PRO A 104 18.08 -56.73 31.72
CA PRO A 104 18.37 -56.93 33.14
C PRO A 104 17.05 -56.81 33.91
N ARG A 105 16.78 -57.74 34.83
CA ARG A 105 15.62 -57.68 35.73
C ARG A 105 15.47 -56.24 36.22
N GLN A 106 14.35 -55.61 35.91
CA GLN A 106 14.11 -54.19 36.20
C GLN A 106 14.48 -53.91 37.65
N TYR A 107 15.61 -53.22 37.84
CA TYR A 107 16.06 -52.84 39.17
C TYR A 107 15.12 -51.74 39.64
N ASP A 108 14.33 -52.02 40.68
CA ASP A 108 13.38 -51.06 41.24
C ASP A 108 14.14 -50.00 42.05
N TYR A 109 14.61 -48.96 41.35
CA TYR A 109 15.35 -47.83 41.92
C TYR A 109 14.59 -47.15 43.06
N ALA A 110 13.25 -47.14 43.01
CA ALA A 110 12.41 -46.53 44.04
C ALA A 110 12.44 -47.29 45.38
N ARG A 111 12.76 -48.60 45.36
CA ARG A 111 12.96 -49.42 46.57
C ARG A 111 14.43 -49.61 46.95
N SER A 112 15.35 -48.99 46.22
CA SER A 112 16.77 -49.10 46.51
C SER A 112 17.14 -48.40 47.83
N PRO A 113 18.16 -48.89 48.57
CA PRO A 113 18.65 -48.22 49.77
C PRO A 113 19.19 -46.81 49.48
N GLY A 114 19.66 -46.57 48.25
CA GLY A 114 20.06 -45.23 47.78
C GLY A 114 18.88 -44.25 47.77
N CYS A 115 17.75 -44.64 47.19
CA CYS A 115 16.52 -43.85 47.19
C CYS A 115 15.99 -43.58 48.61
N ALA A 116 16.02 -44.59 49.49
CA ALA A 116 15.60 -44.40 50.88
C ALA A 116 16.47 -43.37 51.62
N GLY A 117 17.80 -43.43 51.42
CA GLY A 117 18.75 -42.49 52.02
C GLY A 117 18.61 -41.07 51.49
N SER A 118 18.52 -40.91 50.16
CA SER A 118 18.39 -39.60 49.51
C SER A 118 17.05 -38.92 49.81
N ARG A 119 15.97 -39.70 49.91
CA ARG A 119 14.66 -39.22 50.37
C ARG A 119 14.73 -38.72 51.82
N GLY A 120 15.38 -39.46 52.71
CA GLY A 120 15.58 -39.03 54.10
C GLY A 120 16.39 -37.74 54.21
N ALA A 121 17.46 -37.60 53.42
CA ALA A 121 18.27 -36.38 53.36
C ALA A 121 17.48 -35.17 52.84
N TYR A 122 16.67 -35.37 51.79
CA TYR A 122 15.79 -34.33 51.27
C TYR A 122 14.70 -33.95 52.27
N ASP A 123 14.09 -34.91 52.97
CA ASP A 123 13.07 -34.64 54.00
C ASP A 123 13.62 -33.86 55.20
N LEU A 124 14.83 -34.19 55.66
CA LEU A 124 15.50 -33.43 56.72
C LEU A 124 15.74 -31.98 56.30
N LEU A 125 16.20 -31.77 55.07
CA LEU A 125 16.30 -30.42 54.53
C LEU A 125 14.90 -29.81 54.52
N ARG A 126 13.92 -30.39 53.85
CA ARG A 126 12.55 -29.86 53.68
C ARG A 126 11.92 -29.39 55.00
N ILE A 127 12.13 -30.12 56.10
CA ILE A 127 11.64 -29.76 57.43
C ILE A 127 12.38 -28.55 58.03
N GLN A 128 13.68 -28.38 57.75
CA GLN A 128 14.47 -27.23 58.21
C GLN A 128 14.22 -25.92 57.44
N GLN A 129 13.32 -25.93 56.44
CA GLN A 129 13.02 -24.76 55.60
C GLN A 129 12.51 -23.55 56.40
N ASP A 130 11.81 -23.78 57.51
CA ASP A 130 11.16 -22.72 58.29
C ASP A 130 12.12 -21.95 59.23
N HIS A 131 13.37 -22.40 59.38
CA HIS A 131 14.32 -21.84 60.37
C HIS A 131 15.63 -21.31 59.76
N ARG A 132 15.80 -21.30 58.43
CA ARG A 132 17.03 -20.86 57.75
C ARG A 132 16.79 -19.83 56.66
N SER A 133 17.83 -19.08 56.32
CA SER A 133 17.80 -18.09 55.23
C SER A 133 17.55 -18.78 53.88
N THR A 134 16.58 -18.28 53.10
CA THR A 134 16.16 -18.87 51.82
C THR A 134 17.27 -18.89 50.76
N ARG A 135 18.24 -17.97 50.87
CA ARG A 135 19.34 -17.79 49.91
C ARG A 135 20.38 -18.91 49.93
N GLU A 136 20.76 -19.39 51.10
CA GLU A 136 21.74 -20.48 51.24
C GLU A 136 21.07 -21.85 51.21
N TYR A 137 19.84 -21.92 51.72
CA TYR A 137 19.12 -23.18 51.86
C TYR A 137 18.46 -23.64 50.55
N GLY A 138 18.05 -22.72 49.67
CA GLY A 138 17.44 -23.05 48.37
C GLY A 138 18.28 -23.97 47.48
N PRO A 139 19.54 -23.60 47.16
CA PRO A 139 20.42 -24.43 46.33
C PRO A 139 20.72 -25.81 46.95
N LEU A 140 20.86 -25.88 48.27
CA LEU A 140 21.10 -27.13 48.99
C LEU A 140 19.90 -28.08 48.87
N LYS A 141 18.69 -27.54 49.03
CA LYS A 141 17.44 -28.28 48.89
C LYS A 141 17.24 -28.75 47.45
N GLU A 142 17.49 -27.90 46.46
CA GLU A 142 17.40 -28.26 45.04
C GLU A 142 18.40 -29.36 44.66
N ALA A 143 19.65 -29.26 45.11
CA ALA A 143 20.66 -30.29 44.90
C ALA A 143 20.26 -31.63 45.55
N ALA A 144 19.70 -31.60 46.77
CA ALA A 144 19.19 -32.79 47.43
C ALA A 144 17.98 -33.39 46.71
N GLN A 145 17.11 -32.56 46.15
CA GLN A 145 15.98 -33.00 45.34
C GLN A 145 16.44 -33.69 44.05
N GLN A 146 17.43 -33.11 43.35
CA GLN A 146 18.02 -33.72 42.15
C GLN A 146 18.70 -35.05 42.46
N ARG A 147 19.42 -35.12 43.59
CA ARG A 147 20.04 -36.36 44.08
C ARG A 147 18.99 -37.45 44.34
N MET A 148 17.88 -37.08 44.99
CA MET A 148 16.76 -37.98 45.24
C MET A 148 16.10 -38.45 43.93
N ASP A 149 15.83 -37.54 42.98
CA ASP A 149 15.26 -37.90 41.67
C ASP A 149 16.18 -38.89 40.91
N MET A 150 17.50 -38.67 40.95
CA MET A 150 18.49 -39.59 40.38
C MET A 150 18.48 -40.98 41.03
N ASP A 151 18.53 -41.03 42.36
CA ASP A 151 18.64 -42.29 43.11
C ASP A 151 17.33 -43.10 43.09
N CYS A 152 16.18 -42.42 43.00
CA CYS A 152 14.85 -43.05 43.01
C CYS A 152 14.30 -43.43 41.64
N MET A 153 14.67 -42.71 40.57
CA MET A 153 14.22 -43.03 39.21
C MET A 153 15.24 -43.86 38.44
N GLY A 154 16.52 -43.80 38.82
CA GLY A 154 17.61 -44.40 38.09
C GLY A 154 18.11 -43.51 36.94
N PRO A 155 19.30 -43.82 36.40
CA PRO A 155 20.00 -42.94 35.47
C PRO A 155 19.28 -42.76 34.13
N GLU A 156 18.61 -43.81 33.63
CA GLU A 156 17.90 -43.77 32.34
C GLU A 156 16.65 -42.87 32.41
N ALA A 157 15.81 -43.07 33.43
CA ALA A 157 14.60 -42.26 33.63
C ALA A 157 14.93 -40.81 34.01
N TYR A 158 16.01 -40.57 34.74
CA TYR A 158 16.48 -39.20 35.00
C TYR A 158 16.98 -38.52 33.73
N ALA A 159 17.78 -39.22 32.91
CA ALA A 159 18.23 -38.69 31.62
C ALA A 159 17.05 -38.35 30.69
N GLU A 160 15.99 -39.16 30.72
CA GLU A 160 14.75 -38.86 29.98
C GLU A 160 14.02 -37.62 30.50
N ARG A 161 13.91 -37.46 31.82
CA ARG A 161 13.33 -36.25 32.42
C ARG A 161 14.12 -34.99 32.05
N GLU A 162 15.45 -35.05 32.01
CA GLU A 162 16.27 -33.91 31.57
C GLU A 162 16.07 -33.62 30.08
N ARG A 163 15.99 -34.65 29.22
CA ARG A 163 15.63 -34.46 27.80
C ARG A 163 14.26 -33.80 27.64
N GLN A 164 13.28 -34.19 28.46
CA GLN A 164 11.94 -33.59 28.45
C GLN A 164 11.99 -32.12 28.85
N ARG A 165 12.74 -31.76 29.89
CA ARG A 165 12.92 -30.35 30.30
C ARG A 165 13.56 -29.52 29.20
N GLU A 166 14.56 -30.06 28.52
CA GLU A 166 15.15 -29.38 27.38
C GLU A 166 14.16 -29.23 26.22
N GLN A 167 13.34 -30.24 25.96
CA GLN A 167 12.30 -30.17 24.94
C GLN A 167 11.26 -29.10 25.29
N ASP A 168 10.76 -29.08 26.52
CA ASP A 168 9.82 -28.06 27.01
C ASP A 168 10.42 -26.65 26.88
N ARG A 169 11.73 -26.50 27.16
CA ARG A 169 12.45 -25.24 26.97
C ARG A 169 12.48 -24.82 25.50
N ARG A 170 12.80 -25.75 24.58
CA ARG A 170 12.80 -25.52 23.13
C ARG A 170 11.40 -25.18 22.61
N ASP A 171 10.38 -25.88 23.08
CA ASP A 171 8.99 -25.67 22.68
C ASP A 171 8.48 -24.30 23.14
N LYS A 172 8.85 -23.89 24.37
CA LYS A 172 8.59 -22.55 24.87
C LYS A 172 9.26 -21.49 24.00
N GLU A 173 10.54 -21.66 23.69
CA GLU A 173 11.29 -20.74 22.84
C GLU A 173 10.67 -20.64 21.44
N TYR A 174 10.29 -21.77 20.85
CA TYR A 174 9.62 -21.80 19.56
C TYR A 174 8.27 -21.06 19.59
N ARG A 175 7.47 -21.28 20.64
CA ARG A 175 6.19 -20.59 20.84
C ARG A 175 6.38 -19.08 21.00
N GLU A 176 7.35 -18.66 21.79
CA GLU A 176 7.69 -17.24 21.96
C GLU A 176 8.19 -16.62 20.65
N ALA A 177 9.02 -17.33 19.88
CA ALA A 177 9.47 -16.88 18.56
C ALA A 177 8.32 -16.77 17.56
N ALA A 178 7.34 -17.69 17.61
CA ALA A 178 6.15 -17.62 16.77
C ALA A 178 5.29 -16.38 17.11
N LEU A 179 5.08 -16.10 18.40
CA LEU A 179 4.36 -14.90 18.83
C LEU A 179 5.08 -13.61 18.45
N ARG A 180 6.42 -13.59 18.51
CA ARG A 180 7.21 -12.44 18.02
C ARG A 180 6.97 -12.18 16.54
N ARG A 181 7.06 -13.23 15.70
CA ARG A 181 6.77 -13.11 14.26
C ARG A 181 5.37 -12.58 13.98
N GLU A 182 4.37 -13.04 14.73
CA GLU A 182 2.99 -12.56 14.59
C GLU A 182 2.85 -11.08 14.96
N ASN A 183 3.48 -10.66 16.07
CA ASN A 183 3.50 -9.26 16.47
C ASN A 183 4.22 -8.39 15.43
N ASP A 184 5.35 -8.83 14.89
CA ASP A 184 6.10 -8.11 13.84
C ASP A 184 5.25 -7.93 12.57
N LEU A 185 4.47 -8.95 12.19
CA LEU A 185 3.52 -8.88 11.07
C LEU A 185 2.38 -7.89 11.36
N ARG A 186 1.84 -7.88 12.58
CA ARG A 186 0.81 -6.89 12.96
C ARG A 186 1.36 -5.47 12.88
N ASP A 187 2.56 -5.24 13.38
CA ASP A 187 3.20 -3.93 13.35
C ASP A 187 3.51 -3.50 11.90
N GLN A 188 3.87 -4.45 11.04
CA GLN A 188 4.03 -4.20 9.60
C GLN A 188 2.72 -3.76 8.96
N MET A 189 1.62 -4.48 9.21
CA MET A 189 0.31 -4.10 8.68
C MET A 189 -0.14 -2.71 9.17
N GLU A 190 0.16 -2.35 10.43
CA GLU A 190 -0.16 -1.03 10.95
C GLU A 190 0.67 0.07 10.29
N ARG A 191 1.95 -0.18 10.01
CA ARG A 191 2.80 0.74 9.24
C ARG A 191 2.28 0.95 7.82
N ASP A 192 1.92 -0.13 7.14
CA ASP A 192 1.37 -0.06 5.79
C ASP A 192 0.03 0.69 5.78
N HIS A 193 -0.84 0.43 6.76
CA HIS A 193 -2.10 1.15 6.92
C HIS A 193 -1.87 2.66 7.12
N ARG A 194 -0.95 3.04 7.99
CA ARG A 194 -0.56 4.46 8.20
C ARG A 194 -0.04 5.10 6.92
N TYR A 195 0.82 4.41 6.19
CA TYR A 195 1.37 4.90 4.93
C TYR A 195 0.26 5.17 3.89
N HIS A 196 -0.67 4.24 3.74
CA HIS A 196 -1.82 4.45 2.85
C HIS A 196 -2.69 5.62 3.29
N GLN A 197 -2.95 5.76 4.59
CA GLN A 197 -3.75 6.85 5.12
C GLN A 197 -3.08 8.22 4.88
N GLU A 198 -1.77 8.33 5.08
CA GLU A 198 -1.01 9.55 4.83
C GLU A 198 -1.03 9.92 3.35
N ARG A 199 -0.85 8.93 2.47
CA ARG A 199 -0.93 9.12 1.02
C ARG A 199 -2.29 9.64 0.57
N GLU A 200 -3.39 9.16 1.16
CA GLU A 200 -4.72 9.69 0.86
C GLU A 200 -4.90 11.13 1.37
N ARG A 201 -4.38 11.45 2.57
CA ARG A 201 -4.36 12.83 3.07
C ARG A 201 -3.56 13.76 2.16
N ASP A 202 -2.44 13.30 1.60
CA ASP A 202 -1.66 14.07 0.64
C ASP A 202 -2.42 14.33 -0.67
N LYS A 203 -3.14 13.32 -1.18
CA LYS A 203 -4.01 13.50 -2.34
C LYS A 203 -5.11 14.50 -2.06
N GLU A 204 -5.70 14.48 -0.86
CA GLU A 204 -6.73 15.44 -0.45
C GLU A 204 -6.16 16.87 -0.35
N ARG A 205 -5.01 17.04 0.33
CA ARG A 205 -4.29 18.32 0.37
C ARG A 205 -3.96 18.84 -1.03
N GLN A 206 -3.58 17.96 -1.95
CA GLN A 206 -3.31 18.35 -3.33
C GLN A 206 -4.58 18.82 -4.04
N ARG A 207 -5.69 18.08 -3.92
CA ARG A 207 -6.98 18.48 -4.48
C ARG A 207 -7.47 19.82 -3.94
N GLU A 208 -7.22 20.09 -2.66
CA GLU A 208 -7.54 21.39 -2.04
C GLU A 208 -6.70 22.51 -2.65
N ARG A 209 -5.37 22.34 -2.76
CA ARG A 209 -4.49 23.29 -3.46
C ARG A 209 -4.93 23.54 -4.90
N ASP A 210 -5.28 22.50 -5.63
CA ASP A 210 -5.74 22.61 -7.02
C ASP A 210 -7.07 23.41 -7.10
N ARG A 211 -7.99 23.20 -6.15
CA ARG A 211 -9.23 23.97 -6.04
C ARG A 211 -8.96 25.44 -5.73
N GLU A 212 -8.09 25.74 -4.78
CA GLU A 212 -7.70 27.12 -4.45
C GLU A 212 -7.05 27.81 -5.64
N GLN A 213 -6.17 27.12 -6.36
CA GLN A 213 -5.54 27.65 -7.56
C GLN A 213 -6.59 27.95 -8.64
N ALA A 214 -7.52 27.02 -8.90
CA ALA A 214 -8.60 27.23 -9.84
C ALA A 214 -9.48 28.44 -9.47
N GLN A 215 -9.79 28.61 -8.18
CA GLN A 215 -10.52 29.77 -7.68
C GLN A 215 -9.75 31.08 -7.89
N ARG A 216 -8.44 31.10 -7.63
CA ARG A 216 -7.58 32.27 -7.88
C ARG A 216 -7.53 32.64 -9.35
N GLU A 217 -7.41 31.64 -10.22
CA GLU A 217 -7.43 31.83 -11.68
C GLU A 217 -8.79 32.36 -12.14
N GLN A 218 -9.89 31.84 -11.61
CA GLN A 218 -11.23 32.34 -11.91
C GLN A 218 -11.38 33.80 -11.46
N ALA A 219 -11.02 34.13 -10.21
CA ALA A 219 -11.08 35.48 -9.69
C ALA A 219 -10.21 36.46 -10.52
N HIS A 220 -9.04 35.99 -10.98
CA HIS A 220 -8.18 36.76 -11.88
C HIS A 220 -8.84 36.99 -13.25
N ARG A 221 -9.48 35.97 -13.84
CA ARG A 221 -10.24 36.12 -15.09
C ARG A 221 -11.37 37.12 -14.95
N GLU A 222 -12.17 37.01 -13.90
CA GLU A 222 -13.26 37.97 -13.63
C GLU A 222 -12.73 39.40 -13.42
N ARG A 223 -11.57 39.56 -12.78
CA ARG A 223 -10.94 40.87 -12.65
C ARG A 223 -10.55 41.44 -14.01
N LEU A 224 -9.91 40.65 -14.86
CA LEU A 224 -9.54 41.08 -16.22
C LEU A 224 -10.78 41.42 -17.07
N GLU A 225 -11.87 40.67 -16.92
CA GLU A 225 -13.14 40.97 -17.60
C GLU A 225 -13.73 42.29 -17.13
N ARG A 226 -13.76 42.54 -15.80
CA ARG A 226 -14.18 43.84 -15.23
C ARG A 226 -13.32 44.99 -15.75
N GLU A 227 -12.00 44.83 -15.82
CA GLU A 227 -11.09 45.85 -16.35
C GLU A 227 -11.36 46.12 -17.85
N ARG A 228 -11.62 45.09 -18.65
CA ARG A 228 -12.01 45.23 -20.07
C ARG A 228 -13.34 45.97 -20.21
N ASP A 229 -14.33 45.66 -19.38
CA ASP A 229 -15.63 46.33 -19.39
C ASP A 229 -15.52 47.81 -19.01
N ILE A 230 -14.69 48.13 -18.01
CA ILE A 230 -14.38 49.52 -17.64
C ILE A 230 -13.74 50.24 -18.83
N ALA A 231 -12.70 49.65 -19.44
CA ALA A 231 -12.03 50.23 -20.60
C ALA A 231 -12.99 50.45 -21.78
N ARG A 232 -13.93 49.51 -22.01
CA ARG A 232 -14.96 49.64 -23.05
C ARG A 232 -15.89 50.81 -22.77
N ARG A 233 -16.39 50.95 -21.53
CA ARG A 233 -17.25 52.08 -21.13
C ARG A 233 -16.52 53.42 -21.23
N GLU A 234 -15.25 53.47 -20.87
CA GLU A 234 -14.43 54.67 -21.04
C GLU A 234 -14.27 55.05 -22.52
N GLN A 235 -14.02 54.08 -23.39
CA GLN A 235 -13.93 54.29 -24.83
C GLN A 235 -15.25 54.78 -25.42
N GLU A 236 -16.38 54.15 -25.06
CA GLU A 236 -17.73 54.58 -25.45
C GLU A 236 -18.01 56.02 -24.97
N SER A 237 -17.63 56.35 -23.74
CA SER A 237 -17.79 57.70 -23.18
C SER A 237 -16.96 58.74 -23.94
N ARG A 238 -15.71 58.41 -24.31
CA ARG A 238 -14.85 59.27 -25.15
C ARG A 238 -15.45 59.50 -26.52
N LEU A 239 -15.99 58.45 -27.15
CA LEU A 239 -16.66 58.57 -28.46
C LEU A 239 -17.90 59.46 -28.38
N GLN A 240 -18.75 59.27 -27.35
CA GLN A 240 -19.92 60.12 -27.13
C GLN A 240 -19.54 61.57 -26.88
N GLN A 241 -18.47 61.83 -26.13
CA GLN A 241 -17.98 63.18 -25.90
C GLN A 241 -17.51 63.83 -27.21
N ALA A 242 -16.70 63.12 -28.00
CA ALA A 242 -16.26 63.59 -29.31
C ALA A 242 -17.44 63.86 -30.27
N GLU A 243 -18.49 63.05 -30.23
CA GLU A 243 -19.70 63.27 -31.01
C GLU A 243 -20.45 64.53 -30.55
N ARG A 244 -20.61 64.73 -29.24
CA ARG A 244 -21.21 65.95 -28.67
C ARG A 244 -20.43 67.21 -29.06
N GLU A 245 -19.10 67.14 -29.08
CA GLU A 245 -18.23 68.22 -29.54
C GLU A 245 -18.47 68.51 -31.03
N ARG A 246 -18.46 67.48 -31.89
CA ARG A 246 -18.80 67.64 -33.32
C ARG A 246 -20.19 68.26 -33.53
N GLN A 247 -21.19 67.86 -32.74
CA GLN A 247 -22.53 68.45 -32.80
C GLN A 247 -22.52 69.93 -32.39
N ARG A 248 -21.74 70.30 -31.37
CA ARG A 248 -21.56 71.71 -30.96
C ARG A 248 -20.90 72.53 -32.06
N ASP A 249 -19.84 72.01 -32.66
CA ASP A 249 -19.13 72.67 -33.76
C ASP A 249 -20.02 72.85 -34.99
N ASN A 250 -20.79 71.84 -35.35
CA ASN A 250 -21.77 71.90 -36.44
C ASN A 250 -22.87 72.96 -36.17
N ARG A 251 -23.39 73.03 -34.93
CA ARG A 251 -24.35 74.08 -34.54
C ARG A 251 -23.72 75.47 -34.62
N ALA A 252 -22.52 75.65 -34.09
CA ALA A 252 -21.80 76.92 -34.16
C ALA A 252 -21.50 77.35 -35.61
N ALA A 253 -21.20 76.39 -36.50
CA ALA A 253 -21.05 76.65 -37.93
C ALA A 253 -22.37 77.08 -38.58
N ALA A 254 -23.46 76.38 -38.28
CA ALA A 254 -24.79 76.75 -38.78
C ALA A 254 -25.22 78.15 -38.30
N ASP A 255 -24.98 78.48 -37.03
CA ASP A 255 -25.27 79.81 -36.47
C ASP A 255 -24.44 80.90 -37.16
N ARG A 256 -23.15 80.65 -37.45
CA ARG A 256 -22.32 81.55 -38.25
C ARG A 256 -22.89 81.77 -39.65
N SER A 257 -23.26 80.71 -40.38
CA SER A 257 -23.86 80.84 -41.72
C SER A 257 -25.20 81.60 -41.69
N ARG A 258 -26.01 81.42 -40.64
CA ARG A 258 -27.27 82.14 -40.46
C ARG A 258 -27.03 83.63 -40.21
N ASN A 259 -25.99 83.97 -39.46
CA ASN A 259 -25.63 85.36 -39.19
C ASN A 259 -25.06 86.07 -40.44
N GLU A 260 -24.30 85.37 -41.27
CA GLU A 260 -23.81 85.89 -42.57
C GLU A 260 -24.94 86.09 -43.59
N SER A 261 -26.01 85.29 -43.51
CA SER A 261 -27.17 85.37 -44.41
C SER A 261 -28.22 86.40 -43.97
N ARG A 262 -27.99 87.12 -42.86
CA ARG A 262 -28.94 88.12 -42.33
C ARG A 262 -28.76 89.45 -43.09
N PRO A 263 -29.78 89.96 -43.82
CA PRO A 263 -29.67 91.25 -44.49
C PRO A 263 -29.54 92.36 -43.45
N VAL A 264 -28.54 93.22 -43.62
CA VAL A 264 -28.29 94.38 -42.76
C VAL A 264 -29.45 95.37 -42.91
N GLN A 265 -30.40 95.37 -41.98
CA GLN A 265 -31.38 96.46 -41.83
C GLN A 265 -30.79 97.52 -40.90
N SER A 266 -30.32 98.61 -41.52
CA SER A 266 -30.01 99.88 -40.86
C SER A 266 -31.30 100.54 -40.39
N GLY A 267 -31.47 100.81 -39.09
CA GLY A 267 -32.66 101.53 -38.61
C GLY A 267 -32.75 101.76 -37.10
N LEU A 268 -32.17 102.88 -36.65
CA LEU A 268 -32.62 103.83 -35.62
C LEU A 268 -33.44 103.37 -34.38
N SER A 269 -32.82 103.58 -33.21
CA SER A 269 -33.34 104.25 -31.99
C SER A 269 -34.69 103.83 -31.38
N GLN A 270 -34.66 103.35 -30.13
CA GLN A 270 -35.39 104.01 -29.04
C GLN A 270 -34.96 103.50 -27.65
N ALA A 271 -34.68 104.45 -26.78
CA ALA A 271 -34.47 104.27 -25.35
C ALA A 271 -35.82 104.07 -24.63
N SER A 272 -35.88 103.16 -23.66
CA SER A 272 -36.84 103.26 -22.56
C SER A 272 -36.32 102.57 -21.30
N THR A 273 -36.06 103.39 -20.30
CA THR A 273 -35.86 103.05 -18.88
C THR A 273 -37.08 102.35 -18.29
N GLY A 274 -36.86 101.32 -17.47
CA GLY A 274 -37.93 100.65 -16.71
C GLY A 274 -37.41 99.97 -15.43
N TRP A 275 -37.48 100.70 -14.32
CA TRP A 275 -37.23 100.25 -12.95
C TRP A 275 -38.36 99.36 -12.40
N ARG A 276 -38.01 98.21 -11.78
CA ARG A 276 -38.62 97.52 -10.60
C ARG A 276 -37.99 96.11 -10.53
N GLY A 277 -37.37 95.62 -9.46
CA GLY A 277 -37.59 95.81 -8.04
C GLY A 277 -38.51 94.70 -7.52
N SER A 278 -37.97 93.58 -7.01
CA SER A 278 -38.57 92.83 -5.89
C SER A 278 -37.61 91.76 -5.34
N MET A 279 -37.31 91.93 -4.06
CA MET A 279 -36.72 90.96 -3.14
C MET A 279 -37.54 89.66 -3.04
N ARG A 280 -36.90 88.54 -2.68
CA ARG A 280 -37.03 87.91 -1.34
C ARG A 280 -36.20 86.62 -1.21
N SER A 281 -35.36 86.64 -0.19
CA SER A 281 -34.92 85.54 0.71
C SER A 281 -36.10 84.66 1.15
N ASN A 282 -36.02 83.44 1.67
CA ASN A 282 -35.09 82.65 2.51
C ASN A 282 -35.81 81.28 2.70
N PRO A 283 -35.40 80.37 3.62
CA PRO A 283 -34.09 80.01 4.14
C PRO A 283 -33.64 78.60 3.71
#